data_AF-A0AAN8IQY6-F1
#
_entry.id   AF-A0AAN8IQY6-F1
#
_cell.length_a   1.000
_cell.length_b   1.000
_cell.length_c   1.000
_cell.angle_alpha   90.00
_cell.angle_beta   90.00
_cell.angle_gamma   90.00
#
_symmetry.space_group_name_H-M   'P 1'
#
loop_
_entity.id
_entity.type
_entity.pdbx_description
1 polymer ?
#
loop_
_entity_poly.entity_id
_entity_poly.type
_entity_poly.pdbx_seq_one_letter_code
_entity_poly.pdbx_strand_id
1 'polypeptide(L)'
;MRAILLLLLLVVATNGFLGFGGVMEKAKGLLSGAKNVGQKIKNATIVSFKKFFNNTAFLKVRNKLGSMKDKIVKSLKVTPQRLKAIMEKLKNVRFFKRDHVKQTGDTINEVNNNSGIVEDLYQGDMVLSEEQADEIVEDIEEVAAEVEGTPNRTKRQAFKDHRYPNTIWANGVNYYFHALASRKMRSVFVKAAKLWEKDTCINFAENRMATDRIMVFPEQG
;
A
#
# COMPACT_ATOMS: atom_id res chain seq x y z
N MET A 1 -2.46 13.62 21.30
CA MET A 1 -3.75 13.17 20.70
C MET A 1 -3.63 12.59 19.28
N ARG A 2 -2.69 13.04 18.42
CA ARG A 2 -2.59 12.57 17.02
C ARG A 2 -2.05 11.14 16.82
N ALA A 3 -1.10 10.68 17.65
CA ALA A 3 -0.54 9.33 17.55
C ALA A 3 -1.55 8.21 17.88
N ILE A 4 -2.49 8.47 18.79
CA ILE A 4 -3.51 7.49 19.22
C ILE A 4 -4.55 7.27 18.11
N LEU A 5 -4.95 8.34 17.43
CA LEU A 5 -5.82 8.27 16.25
C LEU A 5 -5.11 7.59 15.08
N LEU A 6 -3.82 7.85 14.87
CA LEU A 6 -3.02 7.16 13.85
C LEU A 6 -2.85 5.67 14.14
N LEU A 7 -2.65 5.28 15.40
CA LEU A 7 -2.53 3.87 15.79
C LEU A 7 -3.86 3.12 15.66
N LEU A 8 -4.98 3.76 16.03
CA LEU A 8 -6.33 3.24 15.79
C LEU A 8 -6.65 3.14 14.30
N LEU A 9 -6.25 4.13 13.49
CA LEU A 9 -6.42 4.10 12.04
C LEU A 9 -5.54 3.02 11.40
N LEU A 10 -4.30 2.80 11.86
CA LEU A 10 -3.42 1.74 11.38
C LEU A 10 -3.96 0.34 11.71
N VAL A 11 -4.48 0.13 12.92
CA VAL A 11 -5.08 -1.16 13.33
C VAL A 11 -6.40 -1.43 12.61
N VAL A 12 -7.19 -0.40 12.29
CA VAL A 12 -8.46 -0.54 11.56
C VAL A 12 -8.26 -0.61 10.03
N ALA A 13 -7.21 0.02 9.49
CA ALA A 13 -6.93 0.04 8.06
C ALA A 13 -6.05 -1.12 7.58
N THR A 14 -5.27 -1.74 8.47
CA THR A 14 -4.36 -2.83 8.10
C THR A 14 -4.81 -4.14 8.74
N ASN A 15 -5.63 -4.89 8.00
CA ASN A 15 -5.63 -6.35 8.12
C ASN A 15 -4.32 -6.93 7.55
N GLY A 16 -3.14 -6.41 7.94
CA GLY A 16 -1.89 -7.03 7.47
C GLY A 16 -0.54 -6.28 7.49
N PHE A 17 -0.38 -5.05 8.01
CA PHE A 17 0.88 -4.31 7.75
C PHE A 17 1.78 -4.01 8.97
N LEU A 18 1.51 -4.57 10.15
CA LEU A 18 2.48 -4.56 11.24
C LEU A 18 2.57 -5.97 11.79
N GLY A 19 3.77 -6.55 11.77
CA GLY A 19 4.08 -7.92 12.19
C GLY A 19 3.77 -8.24 13.66
N PHE A 20 2.49 -8.19 14.04
CA PHE A 20 1.87 -8.84 15.18
C PHE A 20 1.48 -10.31 14.85
N GLY A 21 2.16 -10.92 13.87
CA GLY A 21 1.91 -12.30 13.43
C GLY A 21 1.91 -13.31 14.57
N GLY A 22 2.79 -13.15 15.57
CA GLY A 22 2.87 -14.06 16.71
C GLY A 22 1.67 -14.01 17.67
N VAL A 23 0.88 -12.92 17.69
CA VAL A 23 -0.33 -12.83 18.52
C VAL A 23 -1.55 -13.35 17.76
N MET A 24 -1.56 -13.19 16.43
CA MET A 24 -2.64 -13.64 15.56
C MET A 24 -2.54 -15.12 15.15
N GLU A 25 -1.33 -15.71 15.17
CA GLU A 25 -1.12 -17.15 14.91
C GLU A 25 -1.90 -18.05 15.87
N LYS A 26 -2.03 -17.67 17.15
CA LYS A 26 -2.84 -18.43 18.12
C LYS A 26 -4.34 -18.38 17.84
N ALA A 27 -4.83 -17.43 17.04
CA ALA A 27 -6.23 -17.33 16.64
C ALA A 27 -6.52 -17.96 15.26
N LYS A 28 -5.49 -18.16 14.43
CA LYS A 28 -5.60 -18.67 13.05
C LYS A 28 -6.00 -20.15 12.97
N GLY A 29 -5.82 -20.91 14.06
CA GLY A 29 -6.22 -22.32 14.15
C GLY A 29 -7.74 -22.57 14.17
N LEU A 30 -8.57 -21.53 14.27
CA LEU A 30 -10.01 -21.68 14.48
C LEU A 30 -10.89 -21.41 13.24
N LEU A 31 -10.33 -21.00 12.10
CA LEU A 31 -11.11 -20.54 10.93
C LEU A 31 -10.54 -21.06 9.61
N SER A 32 -10.28 -22.37 9.52
CA SER A 32 -9.99 -23.03 8.25
C SER A 32 -11.29 -23.59 7.64
N GLY A 33 -11.59 -23.23 6.38
CA GLY A 33 -12.71 -23.83 5.67
C GLY A 33 -12.93 -23.32 4.25
N ALA A 34 -12.84 -24.26 3.30
CA ALA A 34 -13.36 -24.27 1.93
C ALA A 34 -12.44 -23.81 0.78
N LYS A 35 -12.38 -24.69 -0.24
CA LYS A 35 -11.37 -24.85 -1.29
C LYS A 35 -11.80 -24.25 -2.64
N ASN A 36 -10.78 -23.89 -3.43
CA ASN A 36 -10.57 -24.10 -4.88
C ASN A 36 -11.77 -24.21 -5.85
N VAL A 37 -11.88 -23.26 -6.78
CA VAL A 37 -12.16 -23.51 -8.23
C VAL A 37 -11.56 -22.36 -9.07
N GLY A 38 -10.74 -22.65 -10.10
CA GLY A 38 -10.34 -21.68 -11.14
C GLY A 38 -8.85 -21.58 -11.48
N GLN A 39 -8.10 -22.69 -11.50
CA GLN A 39 -6.62 -22.69 -11.53
C GLN A 39 -5.94 -22.51 -12.90
N LYS A 40 -6.63 -22.54 -14.05
CA LYS A 40 -5.91 -22.66 -15.36
C LYS A 40 -5.57 -21.36 -16.10
N ILE A 41 -6.25 -20.24 -15.84
CA ILE A 41 -5.91 -18.94 -16.47
C ILE A 41 -5.09 -18.04 -15.53
N LYS A 42 -5.00 -18.40 -14.24
CA LYS A 42 -4.41 -17.56 -13.19
C LYS A 42 -2.89 -17.60 -13.11
N ASN A 43 -2.27 -18.70 -13.50
CA ASN A 43 -0.85 -18.92 -13.21
C ASN A 43 0.08 -18.08 -14.12
N ALA A 44 -0.32 -17.77 -15.35
CA ALA A 44 0.57 -17.08 -16.30
C ALA A 44 0.79 -15.60 -15.96
N THR A 45 -0.24 -14.87 -15.53
CA THR A 45 -0.13 -13.46 -15.10
C THR A 45 0.56 -13.31 -13.75
N ILE A 46 0.19 -14.15 -12.76
CA ILE A 46 0.83 -14.14 -11.42
C ILE A 46 2.35 -14.39 -11.51
N VAL A 47 2.79 -15.32 -12.37
CA VAL A 47 4.22 -15.62 -12.55
C VAL A 47 4.96 -14.42 -13.16
N SER A 48 4.32 -13.64 -14.03
CA SER A 48 4.91 -12.46 -14.64
C SER A 48 5.10 -11.32 -13.63
N PHE A 49 4.10 -11.10 -12.76
CA PHE A 49 4.15 -10.05 -11.75
C PHE A 49 5.07 -10.42 -10.57
N LYS A 50 5.05 -11.66 -10.06
CA LYS A 50 6.05 -12.12 -9.09
C LYS A 50 7.47 -12.01 -9.64
N LYS A 51 7.67 -12.21 -10.95
CA LYS A 51 8.96 -11.97 -11.59
C LYS A 51 9.36 -10.48 -11.59
N PHE A 52 8.39 -9.56 -11.67
CA PHE A 52 8.63 -8.12 -11.51
C PHE A 52 9.15 -7.80 -10.10
N PHE A 53 8.55 -8.34 -9.04
CA PHE A 53 8.99 -8.14 -7.64
C PHE A 53 10.23 -8.94 -7.24
N ASN A 54 10.54 -10.03 -7.93
CA ASN A 54 11.81 -10.76 -7.78
C ASN A 54 13.01 -10.01 -8.40
N ASN A 55 12.82 -8.79 -8.89
CA ASN A 55 13.91 -7.93 -9.32
C ASN A 55 14.78 -7.51 -8.12
N THR A 56 16.09 -7.42 -8.33
CA THR A 56 17.08 -7.06 -7.32
C THR A 56 16.78 -5.71 -6.66
N ALA A 57 16.24 -4.74 -7.41
CA ALA A 57 15.85 -3.43 -6.89
C ALA A 57 14.75 -3.52 -5.81
N PHE A 58 13.69 -4.31 -6.03
CA PHE A 58 12.61 -4.47 -5.05
C PHE A 58 13.06 -5.22 -3.80
N LEU A 59 13.91 -6.23 -3.96
CA LEU A 59 14.47 -6.95 -2.82
C LEU A 59 15.32 -6.03 -1.94
N LYS A 60 16.08 -5.11 -2.53
CA LYS A 60 16.82 -4.08 -1.78
C LYS A 60 15.88 -3.19 -0.99
N VAL A 61 14.85 -2.63 -1.63
CA VAL A 61 13.84 -1.78 -0.97
C VAL A 61 13.19 -2.52 0.20
N ARG A 62 12.74 -3.76 -0.03
CA ARG A 62 12.10 -4.59 0.99
C ARG A 62 13.05 -4.87 2.17
N ASN A 63 14.30 -5.24 1.89
CA ASN A 63 15.29 -5.49 2.93
C ASN A 63 15.62 -4.21 3.72
N LYS A 64 15.71 -3.07 3.04
CA LYS A 64 15.97 -1.75 3.64
C LYS A 64 14.83 -1.33 4.56
N LEU A 65 13.57 -1.44 4.13
CA LEU A 65 12.42 -1.16 5.01
C LEU A 65 12.32 -2.21 6.14
N GLY A 66 12.64 -3.47 5.85
CA GLY A 66 12.65 -4.55 6.82
C GLY A 66 13.63 -4.33 7.97
N SER A 67 14.81 -3.77 7.71
CA SER A 67 15.82 -3.48 8.75
C SER A 67 15.36 -2.39 9.74
N MET A 68 14.42 -1.54 9.33
CA MET A 68 13.86 -0.47 10.18
C MET A 68 12.77 -0.95 11.15
N LYS A 69 12.31 -2.21 11.01
CA LYS A 69 11.22 -2.77 11.81
C LYS A 69 11.43 -2.59 13.32
N ASP A 70 12.61 -2.91 13.82
CA ASP A 70 12.89 -2.85 15.26
C ASP A 70 12.93 -1.40 15.79
N LYS A 71 13.48 -0.47 14.99
CA LYS A 71 13.47 0.97 15.30
C LYS A 71 12.03 1.49 15.37
N ILE A 72 11.18 1.13 14.40
CA ILE A 72 9.75 1.50 14.37
C ILE A 72 9.02 0.89 15.58
N VAL A 73 9.23 -0.39 15.87
CA VAL A 73 8.60 -1.03 17.04
C VAL A 73 9.01 -0.34 18.33
N LYS A 74 10.29 0.06 18.47
CA LYS A 74 10.78 0.83 19.62
C LYS A 74 10.11 2.21 19.72
N SER A 75 9.99 2.96 18.62
CA SER A 75 9.34 4.29 18.62
C SER A 75 7.84 4.20 18.88
N LEU A 76 7.20 3.10 18.51
CA LEU A 76 5.78 2.83 18.77
C LEU A 76 5.50 2.26 20.16
N LYS A 77 6.52 1.96 21.00
CA LYS A 77 6.30 1.42 22.35
C LYS A 77 5.42 2.37 23.17
N VAL A 78 4.23 1.89 23.52
CA VAL A 78 3.24 2.63 24.29
C VAL A 78 3.42 2.34 25.78
N THR A 79 3.32 3.35 26.64
CA THR A 79 3.31 3.18 28.10
C THR A 79 2.17 2.23 28.54
N PRO A 80 2.36 1.38 29.57
CA PRO A 80 1.33 0.44 30.03
C PRO A 80 -0.04 1.07 30.31
N GLN A 81 -0.05 2.29 30.89
CA GLN A 81 -1.28 3.05 31.16
C GLN A 81 -2.07 3.38 29.89
N ARG A 82 -1.37 3.78 28.81
CA ARG A 82 -1.99 4.10 27.52
C ARG A 82 -2.49 2.85 26.81
N LEU A 83 -1.80 1.71 26.93
CA LEU A 83 -2.30 0.43 26.40
C LEU A 83 -3.62 0.02 27.07
N LYS A 84 -3.71 0.15 28.40
CA LYS A 84 -4.95 -0.11 29.15
C LYS A 84 -6.11 0.76 28.67
N ALA A 85 -5.86 2.06 28.44
CA ALA A 85 -6.85 2.98 27.91
C ALA A 85 -7.30 2.64 26.47
N ILE A 86 -6.38 2.17 25.61
CA ILE A 86 -6.72 1.72 24.25
C ILE A 86 -7.59 0.47 24.31
N MET A 87 -7.24 -0.51 25.14
CA MET A 87 -8.03 -1.74 25.30
C MET A 87 -9.44 -1.46 25.82
N GLU A 88 -9.61 -0.52 26.76
CA GLU A 88 -10.96 -0.09 27.17
C GLU A 88 -11.75 0.52 26.02
N LYS A 89 -11.13 1.39 25.21
CA LYS A 89 -11.82 1.97 24.05
C LYS A 89 -12.19 0.92 23.00
N LEU A 90 -11.33 -0.07 22.78
CA LEU A 90 -11.59 -1.16 21.83
C LEU A 90 -12.78 -2.04 22.24
N LYS A 91 -13.06 -2.20 23.54
CA LYS A 91 -14.26 -2.92 24.01
C LYS A 91 -15.56 -2.26 23.54
N ASN A 92 -15.55 -0.95 23.35
CA ASN A 92 -16.71 -0.18 22.89
C ASN A 92 -16.78 -0.09 21.36
N VAL A 93 -15.77 -0.60 20.64
CA VAL A 93 -15.78 -0.61 19.18
C VAL A 93 -16.66 -1.75 18.71
N ARG A 94 -17.77 -1.40 18.08
CA ARG A 94 -18.64 -2.38 17.43
C ARG A 94 -18.02 -2.76 16.08
N PHE A 95 -17.53 -3.99 15.97
CA PHE A 95 -17.10 -4.53 14.69
C PHE A 95 -18.33 -4.84 13.85
N PHE A 96 -18.47 -4.15 12.72
CA PHE A 96 -19.50 -4.47 11.74
C PHE A 96 -19.02 -5.65 10.91
N LYS A 97 -19.87 -6.68 10.79
CA LYS A 97 -19.66 -7.72 9.77
C LYS A 97 -19.79 -7.03 8.43
N ARG A 98 -18.70 -6.99 7.67
CA ARG A 98 -18.73 -6.52 6.29
C ARG A 98 -19.26 -7.65 5.44
N ASP A 99 -20.29 -7.38 4.66
CA ASP A 99 -20.74 -8.32 3.64
C ASP A 99 -19.73 -8.30 2.51
N HIS A 100 -19.23 -9.48 2.16
CA HIS A 100 -18.28 -9.61 1.07
C HIS A 100 -19.04 -9.82 -0.24
N VAL A 101 -18.87 -8.90 -1.19
CA VAL A 101 -19.48 -9.01 -2.52
C VAL A 101 -18.64 -9.93 -3.39
N LYS A 102 -17.31 -9.84 -3.27
CA LYS A 102 -16.37 -10.67 -4.03
C LYS A 102 -15.52 -11.52 -3.13
N GLN A 103 -15.33 -12.78 -3.53
CA GLN A 103 -14.41 -13.71 -2.87
C GLN A 103 -12.94 -13.24 -2.95
N THR A 104 -12.60 -12.42 -3.93
CA THR A 104 -11.25 -11.86 -4.09
C THR A 104 -10.96 -10.72 -3.12
N GLY A 105 -11.96 -10.19 -2.42
CA GLY A 105 -11.86 -8.95 -1.64
C GLY A 105 -12.58 -7.80 -2.33
N ASP A 106 -13.07 -6.86 -1.51
CA ASP A 106 -13.85 -5.71 -1.97
C ASP A 106 -13.04 -4.40 -1.89
N THR A 107 -12.04 -4.36 -1.00
CA THR A 107 -11.08 -3.24 -0.92
C THR A 107 -9.75 -3.61 -1.58
N ILE A 108 -8.97 -2.61 -1.99
CA ILE A 108 -7.63 -2.81 -2.57
C ILE A 108 -6.75 -3.63 -1.61
N ASN A 109 -6.74 -3.27 -0.33
CA ASN A 109 -5.98 -4.00 0.69
C ASN A 109 -6.38 -5.47 0.81
N GLU A 110 -7.68 -5.77 0.77
CA GLU A 110 -8.16 -7.16 0.78
C GLU A 110 -7.73 -7.91 -0.48
N VAL A 111 -7.86 -7.29 -1.66
CA VAL A 111 -7.46 -7.89 -2.93
C VAL A 111 -5.97 -8.21 -2.95
N ASN A 112 -5.12 -7.27 -2.56
CA ASN A 112 -3.66 -7.41 -2.57
C ASN A 112 -3.15 -8.35 -1.48
N ASN A 113 -3.83 -8.39 -0.34
CA ASN A 113 -3.54 -9.37 0.71
C ASN A 113 -3.93 -10.79 0.28
N ASN A 114 -5.10 -10.95 -0.34
CA ASN A 114 -5.58 -12.25 -0.81
C ASN A 114 -4.75 -12.80 -1.99
N SER A 115 -4.13 -11.93 -2.80
CA SER A 115 -3.18 -12.34 -3.84
C SER A 115 -1.76 -12.59 -3.31
N GLY A 116 -1.48 -12.21 -2.06
CA GLY A 116 -0.20 -12.46 -1.39
C GLY A 116 0.94 -11.57 -1.89
N ILE A 117 0.63 -10.38 -2.39
CA ILE A 117 1.63 -9.39 -2.85
C ILE A 117 1.82 -8.23 -1.86
N VAL A 118 0.98 -8.16 -0.81
CA VAL A 118 0.96 -7.04 0.14
C VAL A 118 2.30 -6.80 0.84
N GLU A 119 3.12 -7.84 1.02
CA GLU A 119 4.44 -7.73 1.67
C GLU A 119 5.47 -7.00 0.81
N ASP A 120 5.24 -6.96 -0.51
CA ASP A 120 6.11 -6.28 -1.48
C ASP A 120 5.62 -4.86 -1.80
N LEU A 121 4.45 -4.47 -1.28
CA LEU A 121 3.81 -3.18 -1.53
C LEU A 121 3.88 -2.28 -0.29
N TYR A 122 4.33 -1.05 -0.48
CA TYR A 122 4.22 -0.02 0.55
C TYR A 122 2.76 0.39 0.75
N GLN A 123 2.31 0.43 2.01
CA GLN A 123 0.90 0.67 2.39
C GLN A 123 -0.12 -0.30 1.76
N GLY A 124 0.36 -1.39 1.15
CA GLY A 124 -0.46 -2.43 0.56
C GLY A 124 -0.89 -2.18 -0.89
N ASP A 125 -0.56 -1.05 -1.51
CA ASP A 125 -0.97 -0.72 -2.88
C ASP A 125 0.06 0.08 -3.70
N MET A 126 1.21 0.45 -3.12
CA MET A 126 2.23 1.23 -3.82
C MET A 126 3.54 0.47 -4.00
N VAL A 127 4.15 0.64 -5.16
CA VAL A 127 5.50 0.16 -5.46
C VAL A 127 6.47 1.33 -5.33
N LEU A 128 7.52 1.17 -4.52
CA LEU A 128 8.52 2.22 -4.29
C LEU A 128 9.75 2.02 -5.16
N SER A 129 10.33 3.12 -5.62
CA SER A 129 11.72 3.16 -6.10
C SER A 129 12.71 3.10 -4.93
N GLU A 130 13.98 2.82 -5.23
CA GLU A 130 15.06 2.82 -4.22
C GLU A 130 15.17 4.20 -3.56
N GLU A 131 15.19 5.28 -4.33
CA GLU A 131 15.27 6.66 -3.82
C GLU A 131 14.08 7.02 -2.91
N GLN A 132 12.84 6.64 -3.28
CA GLN A 132 11.67 6.88 -2.42
C GLN A 132 11.72 6.08 -1.11
N ALA A 133 12.29 4.87 -1.14
CA ALA A 133 12.48 4.09 0.06
C ALA A 133 13.53 4.72 0.98
N ASP A 134 14.57 5.34 0.40
CA ASP A 134 15.62 6.03 1.13
C ASP A 134 15.07 7.24 1.89
N GLU A 135 14.28 8.08 1.22
CA GLU A 135 13.60 9.23 1.85
C GLU A 135 12.68 8.79 3.01
N ILE A 136 11.94 7.68 2.85
CA ILE A 136 11.09 7.14 3.92
C ILE A 136 11.92 6.67 5.11
N VAL A 137 13.09 6.07 4.86
CA VAL A 137 13.99 5.64 5.94
C VAL A 137 14.52 6.84 6.69
N GLU A 138 14.94 7.89 6.00
CA GLU A 138 15.40 9.15 6.61
C GLU A 138 14.30 9.76 7.49
N ASP A 139 13.07 9.87 6.98
CA ASP A 139 11.90 10.33 7.75
C ASP A 139 11.66 9.50 9.03
N ILE A 140 11.84 8.18 8.96
CA ILE A 140 11.68 7.29 10.13
C ILE A 140 12.81 7.54 11.13
N GLU A 141 14.03 7.76 10.67
CA GLU A 141 15.18 8.05 11.53
C GLU A 141 15.03 9.39 12.24
N GLU A 142 14.54 10.41 11.54
CA GLU A 142 14.18 11.69 12.15
C GLU A 142 13.15 11.49 13.26
N VAL A 143 12.03 10.80 12.98
CA VAL A 143 10.99 10.53 13.98
C VAL A 143 11.53 9.71 15.16
N ALA A 144 12.43 8.76 14.92
CA ALA A 144 13.05 7.99 15.99
C ALA A 144 13.95 8.88 16.87
N ALA A 145 14.68 9.81 16.28
CA ALA A 145 15.48 10.81 17.01
C ALA A 145 14.59 11.80 17.79
N GLU A 146 13.40 12.14 17.30
CA GLU A 146 12.46 13.00 18.04
C GLU A 146 12.01 12.38 19.36
N VAL A 147 11.83 11.04 19.39
CA VAL A 147 11.51 10.30 20.62
C VAL A 147 12.63 10.44 21.66
N GLU A 148 13.86 10.75 21.22
CA GLU A 148 15.05 10.96 22.06
C GLU A 148 15.28 12.44 22.46
N GLY A 149 14.39 13.36 22.07
CA GLY A 149 14.30 14.69 22.69
C GLY A 149 14.53 15.93 21.81
N THR A 150 14.72 15.76 20.49
CA THR A 150 14.87 16.89 19.55
C THR A 150 13.66 17.01 18.64
N PRO A 151 12.72 17.96 18.85
CA PRO A 151 11.52 18.07 18.06
C PRO A 151 11.80 18.86 16.76
N ASN A 152 11.76 18.19 15.61
CA ASN A 152 11.88 18.85 14.30
C ASN A 152 10.92 18.29 13.24
N ARG A 153 9.70 17.92 13.66
CA ARG A 153 8.69 17.31 12.80
C ARG A 153 8.23 18.25 11.70
N THR A 154 8.69 17.99 10.48
CA THR A 154 8.22 18.66 9.27
C THR A 154 6.75 18.33 8.99
N LYS A 155 6.00 19.29 8.44
CA LYS A 155 4.61 19.07 8.02
C LYS A 155 4.62 18.24 6.74
N ARG A 156 3.80 17.19 6.68
CA ARG A 156 3.55 16.42 5.45
C ARG A 156 3.11 17.36 4.33
N GLN A 157 3.85 17.34 3.23
CA GLN A 157 3.50 18.02 1.99
C GLN A 157 3.18 16.97 0.92
N ALA A 158 2.63 17.40 -0.22
CA ALA A 158 2.67 16.58 -1.41
C ALA A 158 4.12 16.20 -1.72
N PHE A 159 4.34 14.97 -2.19
CA PHE A 159 5.68 14.46 -2.48
C PHE A 159 6.42 15.41 -3.43
N LYS A 160 7.59 15.87 -3.00
CA LYS A 160 8.52 16.68 -3.78
C LYS A 160 9.91 16.15 -3.47
N ASP A 161 10.45 15.35 -4.39
CA ASP A 161 11.82 14.89 -4.28
C ASP A 161 12.80 16.04 -4.58
N HIS A 162 14.10 15.78 -4.35
CA HIS A 162 15.16 16.75 -4.65
C HIS A 162 15.27 17.09 -6.15
N ARG A 163 14.62 16.33 -7.04
CA ARG A 163 14.60 16.56 -8.49
C ARG A 163 13.37 17.34 -8.94
N TYR A 164 12.46 17.69 -8.03
CA TYR A 164 11.29 18.50 -8.36
C TYR A 164 11.69 19.78 -9.12
N PRO A 165 11.02 20.14 -10.23
CA PRO A 165 9.78 19.55 -10.75
C PRO A 165 9.97 18.40 -11.76
N ASN A 166 11.17 17.89 -11.99
CA ASN A 166 11.45 16.92 -13.08
C ASN A 166 10.78 15.54 -12.89
N THR A 167 10.19 15.29 -11.73
CA THR A 167 9.48 14.05 -11.38
C THR A 167 7.96 14.16 -11.43
N ILE A 168 7.44 15.28 -11.95
CA ILE A 168 6.00 15.46 -12.17
C ILE A 168 5.62 15.32 -13.64
N TRP A 169 4.35 14.99 -13.88
CA TRP A 169 3.74 15.03 -15.19
C TRP A 169 3.49 16.49 -15.62
N ALA A 170 4.49 17.11 -16.25
CA ALA A 170 4.45 18.54 -16.59
C ALA A 170 3.43 18.88 -17.70
N ASN A 171 3.27 18.00 -18.69
CA ASN A 171 2.46 18.24 -19.89
C ASN A 171 1.29 17.25 -20.02
N GLY A 172 0.63 16.97 -18.89
CA GLY A 172 -0.40 15.94 -18.80
C GLY A 172 0.17 14.52 -18.73
N VAL A 173 -0.73 13.54 -18.68
CA VAL A 173 -0.42 12.13 -18.43
C VAL A 173 -0.72 11.32 -19.68
N ASN A 174 0.31 10.76 -20.29
CA ASN A 174 0.12 9.78 -21.35
C ASN A 174 -0.16 8.41 -20.75
N TYR A 175 -1.05 7.64 -21.37
CA TYR A 175 -1.31 6.26 -21.00
C TYR A 175 -1.52 5.36 -22.22
N TYR A 176 -1.47 4.05 -22.03
CA TYR A 176 -1.93 3.09 -23.02
C TYR A 176 -2.40 1.79 -22.37
N PHE A 177 -3.28 1.08 -23.05
CA PHE A 177 -3.76 -0.22 -22.58
C PHE A 177 -2.89 -1.35 -23.09
N HIS A 178 -2.48 -2.24 -22.19
CA HIS A 178 -1.89 -3.52 -22.57
C HIS A 178 -2.89 -4.36 -23.36
N ALA A 179 -2.39 -5.25 -24.22
CA ALA A 179 -3.22 -6.07 -25.11
C ALA A 179 -4.27 -6.91 -24.35
N LEU A 180 -3.92 -7.34 -23.14
CA LEU A 180 -4.78 -8.16 -22.27
C LEU A 180 -5.83 -7.35 -21.49
N ALA A 181 -5.80 -6.01 -21.52
CA ALA A 181 -6.73 -5.19 -20.75
C ALA A 181 -8.17 -5.37 -21.23
N SER A 182 -9.05 -5.86 -20.35
CA SER A 182 -10.46 -6.12 -20.65
C SER A 182 -11.23 -4.85 -21.02
N ARG A 183 -12.31 -4.99 -21.81
CA ARG A 183 -13.20 -3.86 -22.15
C ARG A 183 -13.70 -3.11 -20.90
N LYS A 184 -14.02 -3.84 -19.83
CA LYS A 184 -14.48 -3.27 -18.56
C LYS A 184 -13.38 -2.43 -17.88
N MET A 185 -12.16 -2.95 -17.81
CA MET A 185 -11.01 -2.23 -17.25
C MET A 185 -10.72 -0.94 -18.02
N ARG A 186 -10.68 -1.02 -19.35
CA ARG A 186 -10.50 0.15 -20.22
C ARG A 186 -11.58 1.21 -19.96
N SER A 187 -12.84 0.78 -19.92
CA SER A 187 -13.97 1.68 -19.67
C SER A 187 -13.90 2.36 -18.31
N VAL A 188 -13.57 1.62 -17.24
CA VAL A 188 -13.46 2.18 -15.89
C VAL A 188 -12.29 3.16 -15.80
N PHE A 189 -11.13 2.81 -16.37
CA PHE A 189 -9.97 3.70 -16.39
C PHE A 189 -10.28 5.03 -17.10
N VAL A 190 -10.86 4.97 -18.31
CA VAL A 190 -11.22 6.19 -19.06
C VAL A 190 -12.23 7.04 -18.30
N LYS A 191 -13.22 6.43 -17.63
CA LYS A 191 -14.17 7.18 -16.79
C LYS A 191 -13.47 7.87 -15.61
N ALA A 192 -12.53 7.20 -14.96
CA ALA A 192 -11.74 7.78 -13.88
C ALA A 192 -10.87 8.94 -14.39
N ALA A 193 -10.15 8.75 -15.50
CA ALA A 193 -9.34 9.80 -16.12
C ALA A 193 -10.19 11.04 -16.47
N LYS A 194 -11.36 10.86 -17.07
CA LYS A 194 -12.29 11.96 -17.37
C LYS A 194 -12.81 12.70 -16.13
N LEU A 195 -12.98 12.00 -15.00
CA LEU A 195 -13.33 12.67 -13.74
C LEU A 195 -12.18 13.56 -13.26
N TRP A 196 -10.94 13.09 -13.38
CA TRP A 196 -9.76 13.91 -13.09
C TRP A 196 -9.65 15.13 -14.02
N GLU A 197 -9.84 14.96 -15.32
CA GLU A 197 -9.81 16.07 -16.30
C GLU A 197 -10.91 17.12 -16.03
N LYS A 198 -12.06 16.67 -15.52
CA LYS A 198 -13.18 17.57 -15.22
C LYS A 198 -12.89 18.47 -14.02
N ASP A 199 -12.28 17.91 -12.98
CA ASP A 199 -12.13 18.58 -11.68
C ASP A 199 -10.71 19.12 -11.44
N THR A 200 -9.78 18.91 -12.38
CA THR A 200 -8.38 19.37 -12.31
C THR A 200 -7.87 19.89 -13.65
N CYS A 201 -6.69 20.49 -13.68
CA CYS A 201 -6.01 20.90 -14.93
C CYS A 201 -5.18 19.78 -15.58
N ILE A 202 -5.29 18.53 -15.10
CA ILE A 202 -4.53 17.39 -15.63
C ILE A 202 -5.26 16.84 -16.86
N ASN A 203 -4.56 16.79 -17.99
CA ASN A 203 -5.06 16.18 -19.22
C ASN A 203 -4.51 14.76 -19.38
N PHE A 204 -5.33 13.83 -19.88
CA PHE A 204 -4.94 12.46 -20.17
C PHE A 204 -4.98 12.18 -21.67
N ALA A 205 -3.93 11.56 -22.20
CA ALA A 205 -3.85 11.21 -23.61
C ALA A 205 -3.48 9.74 -23.80
N GLU A 206 -4.25 9.01 -24.61
CA GLU A 206 -3.87 7.65 -24.99
C GLU A 206 -2.76 7.71 -26.05
N ASN A 207 -1.52 7.42 -25.65
CA ASN A 207 -0.37 7.44 -26.53
C ASN A 207 0.64 6.35 -26.16
N ARG A 208 0.62 5.25 -26.94
CA ARG A 208 1.55 4.12 -26.77
C ARG A 208 3.00 4.47 -27.12
N MET A 209 3.24 5.54 -27.87
CA MET A 209 4.56 5.92 -28.37
C MET A 209 5.22 7.03 -27.53
N ALA A 210 4.50 7.64 -26.57
CA ALA A 210 5.04 8.68 -25.71
C ALA A 210 6.17 8.16 -24.81
N THR A 211 7.26 8.92 -24.62
CA THR A 211 8.40 8.51 -23.78
C THR A 211 7.96 8.13 -22.37
N ASP A 212 7.34 9.08 -21.66
CA ASP A 212 6.78 8.86 -20.33
C ASP A 212 5.29 8.54 -20.48
N ARG A 213 4.89 7.35 -20.04
CA ARG A 213 3.50 6.88 -20.16
C ARG A 213 3.16 5.83 -19.12
N ILE A 214 1.90 5.80 -18.72
CA ILE A 214 1.32 4.77 -17.86
C ILE A 214 0.87 3.59 -18.73
N MET A 215 1.40 2.40 -18.48
CA MET A 215 0.82 1.17 -19.03
C MET A 215 -0.28 0.66 -18.09
N VAL A 216 -1.51 0.56 -18.60
CA VAL A 216 -2.64 -0.02 -17.87
C VAL A 216 -2.81 -1.48 -18.30
N PHE A 217 -2.64 -2.42 -17.38
CA PHE A 217 -2.66 -3.85 -17.66
C PHE A 217 -3.45 -4.62 -16.60
N PRO A 218 -3.98 -5.82 -16.92
CA PRO A 218 -4.67 -6.64 -15.93
C PRO A 218 -3.68 -7.35 -15.02
N GLU A 219 -3.93 -7.30 -13.71
CA GLU A 219 -3.15 -7.99 -12.70
C GLU A 219 -4.04 -8.71 -11.68
N GLN A 220 -3.47 -9.71 -10.99
CA GLN A 220 -4.09 -10.37 -9.85
C GLN A 220 -3.50 -9.82 -8.55
N GLY A 221 -4.05 -8.70 -8.09
CA GLY A 221 -3.46 -7.86 -7.05
C GLY A 221 -3.04 -6.54 -7.66
#